data_AF-A0A118JWT3-F1
#
_entry.id   AF-A0A118JWT3-F1
#
_cell.length_a   1.000
_cell.length_b   1.000
_cell.length_c   1.000
_cell.angle_alpha   90.00
_cell.angle_beta   90.00
_cell.angle_gamma   90.00
#
_symmetry.space_group_name_H-M   'P 1'
#
loop_
_entity.id
_entity.type
_entity.pdbx_description
1 polymer ?
#
loop_
_entity_poly.entity_id
_entity_poly.type
_entity_poly.pdbx_seq_one_letter_code
_entity_poly.pdbx_strand_id
1 'polypeptide(L)'
;MEEECTTPKQPENRIPAATKCPPTPRKKSAAGGRKKREQPKNGYFHPPELDTFFATDAAGRKVPLLLSGLASDSGHHLQDDDDDDD
;
A
#
# COMPACT_ATOMS: atom_id res chain seq x y z
N MET A 1 25.05 21.56 35.47
CA MET A 1 24.72 20.18 35.84
C MET A 1 23.60 19.79 34.90
N GLU A 2 23.94 19.14 33.79
CA GLU A 2 22.95 18.75 32.79
C GLU A 2 22.57 17.30 33.11
N GLU A 3 21.44 17.12 33.79
CA GLU A 3 20.87 15.78 33.95
C GLU A 3 20.23 15.37 32.63
N GLU A 4 20.86 14.44 31.94
CA GLU A 4 20.32 13.83 30.75
C GLU A 4 19.07 13.03 31.12
N CYS A 5 17.93 13.39 30.51
CA CYS A 5 16.68 12.69 30.75
C CYS A 5 16.78 11.26 30.18
N THR A 6 16.59 10.25 31.03
CA THR A 6 16.64 8.84 30.62
C THR A 6 15.34 8.12 30.96
N THR A 7 14.94 7.17 30.12
CA THR A 7 13.78 6.32 30.38
C THR A 7 14.06 5.41 31.60
N PRO A 8 13.20 5.39 32.63
CA PRO A 8 13.37 4.52 33.78
C PRO A 8 13.33 3.04 33.37
N LYS A 9 14.31 2.26 33.84
CA LYS A 9 14.50 0.85 33.47
C LYS A 9 13.96 -0.15 34.51
N GLN A 10 13.46 0.35 35.64
CA GLN A 10 12.91 -0.47 36.72
C GLN A 10 11.68 -1.25 36.23
N PRO A 11 11.50 -2.52 36.63
CA PRO A 11 10.43 -3.37 36.12
C PRO A 11 9.03 -2.83 36.44
N GLU A 12 8.86 -2.11 37.55
CA GLU A 12 7.59 -1.47 37.95
C GLU A 12 7.18 -0.36 36.97
N ASN A 13 8.17 0.25 36.29
CA ASN A 13 7.96 1.32 35.33
C ASN A 13 7.89 0.81 33.88
N ARG A 14 8.07 -0.50 33.66
CA ARG A 14 8.04 -1.10 32.33
C ARG A 14 6.60 -1.39 31.93
N ILE A 15 6.22 -0.97 30.73
CA ILE A 15 4.92 -1.35 30.14
C ILE A 15 4.86 -2.88 30.09
N PRO A 16 3.78 -3.51 30.61
CA PRO A 16 3.61 -4.95 30.55
C PRO A 16 3.76 -5.47 29.11
N ALA A 17 4.32 -6.68 28.98
CA ALA A 17 4.42 -7.33 27.68
C ALA A 17 3.03 -7.43 27.04
N ALA A 18 2.95 -7.14 25.74
CA ALA A 18 1.69 -7.17 25.01
C ALA A 18 1.01 -8.53 25.19
N THR A 19 -0.22 -8.50 25.70
CA THR A 19 -1.10 -9.66 25.69
C THR A 19 -1.41 -10.02 24.23
N LYS A 20 -1.72 -11.30 23.95
CA LYS A 20 -2.10 -11.71 22.58
C LYS A 20 -3.21 -10.80 22.09
N CYS A 21 -2.93 -10.02 21.03
CA CYS A 21 -3.92 -9.14 20.43
C CYS A 21 -5.13 -9.99 20.03
N PRO A 22 -6.38 -9.55 20.30
CA PRO A 22 -7.53 -10.26 19.80
C PRO A 22 -7.42 -10.42 18.27
N PRO A 23 -7.96 -11.52 17.70
CA PRO A 23 -7.93 -11.71 16.27
C PRO A 23 -8.57 -10.52 15.57
N THR A 24 -7.97 -10.08 14.46
CA THR A 24 -8.45 -8.92 13.69
C THR A 24 -9.92 -9.12 13.32
N PRO A 25 -10.79 -8.11 13.51
CA PRO A 25 -12.17 -8.20 13.05
C PRO A 25 -12.22 -8.54 11.56
N ARG A 26 -13.05 -9.52 11.18
CA ARG A 26 -13.21 -9.89 9.77
C ARG A 26 -13.79 -8.70 9.01
N LYS A 27 -13.09 -8.23 7.98
CA LYS A 27 -13.63 -7.24 7.05
C LYS A 27 -14.89 -7.83 6.41
N LYS A 28 -16.04 -7.16 6.60
CA LYS A 28 -17.27 -7.53 5.89
C LYS A 28 -17.01 -7.41 4.39
N SER A 29 -17.46 -8.39 3.60
CA SER A 29 -17.45 -8.25 2.14
C SER A 29 -18.27 -7.00 1.81
N ALA A 30 -17.80 -6.19 0.85
CA ALA A 30 -18.55 -5.06 0.35
C ALA A 30 -19.77 -5.56 -0.43
N ALA A 31 -20.78 -6.07 0.28
CA ALA A 31 -22.08 -6.45 -0.27
C ALA A 31 -22.82 -5.22 -0.86
N GLY A 32 -22.34 -4.01 -0.55
CA GLY A 32 -22.71 -2.75 -1.19
C GLY A 32 -21.70 -2.31 -2.24
N GLY A 33 -21.47 -3.13 -3.25
CA GLY A 33 -20.95 -2.69 -4.55
C GLY A 33 -19.51 -2.17 -4.56
N ARG A 34 -18.67 -2.93 -5.26
CA ARG A 34 -17.57 -2.39 -6.07
C ARG A 34 -18.08 -1.49 -7.21
N LYS A 35 -19.23 -0.81 -7.04
CA LYS A 35 -19.64 0.28 -7.91
C LYS A 35 -18.58 1.33 -7.66
N LYS A 36 -17.61 1.43 -8.58
CA LYS A 36 -16.70 2.55 -8.64
C LYS A 36 -17.59 3.77 -8.50
N ARG A 37 -17.55 4.43 -7.34
CA ARG A 37 -18.29 5.66 -7.13
C ARG A 37 -17.85 6.56 -8.26
N GLU A 38 -18.78 6.96 -9.11
CA GLU A 38 -18.47 7.88 -10.19
C GLU A 38 -17.82 9.10 -9.56
N GLN A 39 -16.73 9.57 -10.17
CA GLN A 39 -16.09 10.78 -9.68
C GLN A 39 -17.12 11.92 -9.71
N PRO A 40 -17.10 12.85 -8.76
CA PRO A 40 -17.98 14.00 -8.81
C PRO A 40 -17.86 14.68 -10.18
N LYS A 41 -19.01 14.99 -10.80
CA LYS A 41 -19.08 15.52 -12.18
C LYS A 41 -18.34 16.85 -12.35
N ASN A 42 -18.16 17.58 -11.26
CA ASN A 42 -17.46 18.85 -11.16
C ASN A 42 -16.01 18.71 -10.65
N GLY A 43 -15.46 17.49 -10.67
CA GLY A 43 -14.17 17.20 -10.05
C GLY A 43 -14.25 17.24 -8.52
N TYR A 44 -13.15 16.93 -7.86
CA TYR A 44 -13.04 17.13 -6.42
C TYR A 44 -12.78 18.62 -6.12
N PHE A 45 -12.71 18.98 -4.85
CA PHE A 45 -12.40 20.35 -4.45
C PHE A 45 -11.03 20.77 -5.04
N HIS A 46 -11.04 21.71 -5.98
CA HIS A 46 -9.86 22.29 -6.64
C HIS A 46 -9.73 23.78 -6.29
N PRO A 47 -9.38 24.13 -5.05
CA PRO A 47 -9.03 25.49 -4.71
C PRO A 47 -7.66 25.83 -5.33
N PRO A 48 -7.50 27.05 -5.87
CA PRO A 48 -6.25 27.48 -6.53
C PRO A 48 -5.03 27.44 -5.59
N GLU A 49 -5.25 27.45 -4.27
CA GLU A 49 -4.22 27.31 -3.26
C GLU A 49 -3.52 25.93 -3.33
N LEU A 50 -4.27 24.83 -3.50
CA LEU A 50 -3.70 23.47 -3.58
C LEU A 50 -2.81 23.27 -4.80
N ASP A 51 -3.21 23.81 -5.96
CA ASP A 51 -2.40 23.72 -7.17
C ASP A 51 -1.04 24.42 -6.98
N THR A 52 -1.02 25.51 -6.21
CA THR A 52 0.22 26.22 -5.86
C THR A 52 1.09 25.40 -4.89
N PHE A 53 0.48 24.73 -3.90
CA PHE A 53 1.19 23.84 -2.98
C PHE A 53 1.83 22.62 -3.67
N PHE A 54 1.18 22.05 -4.69
CA PHE A 54 1.73 20.90 -5.43
C PHE A 54 2.65 21.31 -6.60
N ALA A 55 2.51 22.54 -7.12
CA ALA A 55 3.38 23.05 -8.18
C ALA A 55 4.84 23.21 -7.72
N THR A 56 5.09 23.46 -6.44
CA THR A 56 6.44 23.59 -5.89
C THR A 56 7.18 22.26 -5.78
N ASP A 57 6.46 21.12 -5.77
CA ASP A 57 7.04 19.77 -5.67
C ASP A 57 7.20 19.06 -7.03
N ALA A 58 6.66 19.64 -8.11
CA ALA A 58 6.71 19.08 -9.46
C ALA A 58 8.03 19.36 -10.20
N ALA A 59 8.87 20.26 -9.70
CA ALA A 59 10.14 20.63 -10.34
C ALA A 59 11.24 19.54 -10.28
N GLY A 60 10.99 18.38 -9.65
CA GLY A 60 12.02 17.36 -9.44
C GLY A 60 11.63 15.90 -9.70
N ARG A 61 10.38 15.58 -10.06
CA ARG A 61 9.98 14.16 -10.29
C ARG A 61 9.26 14.00 -11.61
N LYS A 62 10.01 13.60 -12.63
CA LYS A 62 9.47 13.01 -13.85
C LYS A 62 8.74 11.73 -13.44
N VAL A 63 7.42 11.72 -13.41
CA VAL A 63 6.67 10.47 -13.36
C VAL A 63 6.82 9.80 -14.73
N PRO A 64 7.46 8.62 -14.83
CA PRO A 64 7.52 7.94 -16.11
C PRO A 64 6.10 7.54 -16.51
N LEU A 65 5.70 7.95 -17.72
CA LEU A 65 4.53 7.40 -18.39
C LEU A 65 4.77 5.89 -18.56
N LEU A 66 3.98 5.05 -17.89
CA LEU A 66 4.01 3.61 -18.13
C LEU A 66 3.48 3.36 -19.54
N LEU A 67 4.41 3.22 -20.50
CA LEU A 67 4.11 2.73 -21.83
C LEU A 67 3.77 1.24 -21.70
N SER A 68 2.50 0.88 -21.93
CA SER A 68 2.04 -0.50 -21.95
C SER A 68 2.69 -1.26 -23.10
N GLY A 69 3.68 -2.10 -22.81
CA GLY A 69 4.21 -3.09 -23.73
C GLY A 69 3.31 -4.32 -23.75
N LEU A 70 2.73 -4.63 -24.91
CA LEU A 70 2.06 -5.90 -25.18
C LEU A 70 3.13 -6.98 -25.35
N ALA A 71 3.30 -7.85 -24.35
CA ALA A 71 4.06 -9.08 -24.53
C ALA A 71 3.26 -10.00 -25.46
N SER A 72 3.79 -10.23 -26.66
CA SER A 72 3.31 -11.31 -27.54
C SER A 72 3.93 -12.60 -27.03
N ASP A 73 3.20 -13.29 -26.16
CA ASP A 73 3.50 -14.65 -25.74
C ASP A 73 3.30 -15.57 -26.95
N SER A 74 4.40 -16.06 -27.51
CA SER A 74 4.37 -17.09 -28.56
C SER A 74 4.65 -18.43 -27.88
N GLY A 75 3.58 -19.17 -27.64
CA GLY A 75 3.64 -20.52 -27.10
C GLY A 75 4.23 -21.53 -28.10
N HIS A 76 5.07 -22.42 -27.58
CA HIS A 76 5.31 -23.78 -28.07
C HIS A 76 5.14 -24.67 -26.83
N HIS A 77 4.05 -25.41 -26.63
CA HIS A 77 3.55 -26.61 -27.33
C HIS A 77 4.45 -27.85 -27.17
N LEU A 78 3.98 -28.74 -26.28
CA LEU A 78 4.24 -30.19 -26.12
C LEU A 78 5.71 -30.61 -25.85
N GLN A 79 5.99 -31.64 -25.06
CA GLN A 79 5.22 -32.86 -24.80
C GLN A 79 5.58 -33.44 -23.43
N ASP A 80 4.59 -34.10 -22.85
CA ASP A 80 4.73 -35.09 -21.78
C ASP A 80 5.69 -36.20 -22.24
N ASP A 81 6.69 -36.51 -21.43
CA ASP A 81 7.32 -37.84 -21.40
C ASP A 81 7.34 -38.25 -19.93
N ASP A 82 6.30 -39.00 -19.56
CA ASP A 82 6.33 -40.03 -18.53
C ASP A 82 7.59 -40.90 -18.72
N ASP A 83 8.28 -41.28 -17.64
CA ASP A 83 9.20 -42.44 -17.49
C ASP A 83 10.09 -42.15 -16.27
N ASP A 84 10.26 -42.94 -15.21
CA ASP A 84 9.70 -44.20 -14.76
C ASP A 84 10.19 -44.30 -13.28
N ASP A 85 9.34 -44.79 -12.38
CA ASP A 85 9.71 -45.16 -11.00
C ASP A 85 10.65 -46.39 -11.02
N ASP A 86 11.81 -46.33 -10.36
CA ASP A 86 12.37 -47.41 -9.49
C ASP A 86 13.50 -46.90 -8.57
#